data_AF-A0A2I2GAZ4-F1
#
_entry.id   AF-A0A2I2GAZ4-F1
#
_cell.length_a   1.000
_cell.length_b   1.000
_cell.length_c   1.000
_cell.angle_alpha   90.00
_cell.angle_beta   90.00
_cell.angle_gamma   90.00
#
_symmetry.space_group_name_H-M   'P 1'
#
loop_
_entity.id
_entity.type
_entity.pdbx_description
1 polymer ?
#
loop_
_entity_poly.entity_id
_entity_poly.type
_entity_poly.pdbx_seq_one_letter_code
_entity_poly.pdbx_strand_id
1 'polypeptide(L)'
;SVKSLNRQYTINELPVLQETNPYDGAEEFNPVNEEGSFDLVAPYEGDGVPLHSLERQAELMFSARHMVTILSNPRYLARFRDFLSEERPRSIPTLTYYLNACKALKAIQYANALVRLSVDVPTAGVKQSNPVGLVDSPALEKRVQDALIALTAEELPAFITATCITITSKVVEERIRGTLPDRFRGTADALAEVFCLTDPSRPDNPIIFASEEFHRTTQYGMDYVLGRNCRFLQGPQTNPNSVRRIREAIKDGRHHSELFLNYRRDGSPFMNLLQCAPLCDSQGKIRYFIGAQIDVSGLAMDGAQMDSLHNLKAQIESSEREESSEHRQETKSEFQELGELFSPKELRNVNEHGGSLFQPVLDAGGRTWLMPESPREVEGGEVRIGGPAPTAPTPASNSLVGVYRHYLLVRPYPSLRVLFTSPSLRIPGILQSSFFARIAESIERDELHQAMMVGRSVTARVLWVSPRMKEQGRFRWVHCTPLLANNGQVGVWMVVIVDDEDEHVRWKGSWPTN
;
A
#
# COMPACT_ATOMS: atom_id res chain seq x y z
N SER A 1 68.79 47.00 -6.85
CA SER A 1 68.67 48.28 -7.57
C SER A 1 67.23 48.42 -8.05
N VAL A 2 66.60 49.55 -7.72
CA VAL A 2 65.49 50.18 -8.46
C VAL A 2 64.22 49.32 -8.69
N LYS A 3 63.21 49.67 -7.88
CA LYS A 3 61.80 49.88 -8.30
C LYS A 3 60.99 48.61 -8.60
N SER A 4 60.16 48.21 -7.65
CA SER A 4 58.74 48.57 -7.56
C SER A 4 57.91 47.97 -8.70
N LEU A 5 57.10 46.96 -8.37
CA LEU A 5 55.71 46.82 -8.83
C LEU A 5 55.09 45.57 -8.20
N ASN A 6 53.97 45.79 -7.50
CA ASN A 6 52.85 44.87 -7.34
C ASN A 6 53.04 43.61 -6.47
N ARG A 7 52.60 43.68 -5.20
CA ARG A 7 51.21 43.37 -4.85
C ARG A 7 50.96 43.58 -3.35
N GLN A 8 49.96 44.41 -3.07
CA GLN A 8 49.17 44.36 -1.85
C GLN A 8 48.44 43.01 -1.74
N TYR A 9 48.03 42.70 -0.51
CA TYR A 9 47.28 41.52 -0.01
C TYR A 9 48.11 40.37 0.54
N THR A 10 48.54 40.53 1.80
CA THR A 10 48.54 39.44 2.78
C THR A 10 47.90 39.95 4.07
N ILE A 11 46.59 40.23 3.99
CA ILE A 11 45.67 40.15 5.13
C ILE A 11 45.04 38.78 4.97
N ASN A 12 45.52 37.78 5.72
CA ASN A 12 44.92 36.46 6.01
C ASN A 12 46.02 35.43 6.36
N GLU A 13 46.93 35.77 7.26
CA GLU A 13 47.59 34.73 8.06
C GLU A 13 46.82 34.67 9.38
N LEU A 14 46.16 33.53 9.63
CA LEU A 14 45.46 33.29 10.90
C LEU A 14 46.51 33.31 12.03
N PRO A 15 46.23 34.00 13.15
CA PRO A 15 47.15 34.02 14.28
C PRO A 15 47.33 32.62 14.87
N VAL A 16 48.48 32.42 15.52
CA VAL A 16 48.88 31.14 16.12
C VAL A 16 47.90 30.80 17.25
N LEU A 17 47.41 29.56 17.27
CA LEU A 17 46.35 28.99 18.16
C LEU A 17 46.53 29.16 19.68
N GLN A 18 47.57 29.85 20.14
CA GLN A 18 47.94 29.99 21.56
C GLN A 18 48.20 31.45 21.99
N GLU A 19 48.00 32.44 21.12
CA GLU A 19 47.98 33.84 21.56
C GLU A 19 46.65 34.15 22.25
N THR A 20 46.73 34.65 23.48
CA THR A 20 45.58 35.25 24.18
C THR A 20 45.02 36.39 23.33
N ASN A 21 43.73 36.31 23.02
CA ASN A 21 43.03 37.28 22.20
C ASN A 21 43.24 38.70 22.78
N PRO A 22 43.76 39.68 22.01
CA PRO A 22 43.97 41.04 22.50
C PRO A 22 42.67 41.79 22.85
N TYR A 23 41.51 41.22 22.52
CA TYR A 23 40.18 41.73 22.87
C TYR A 23 39.52 41.00 24.04
N ASP A 24 40.25 40.12 24.73
CA ASP A 24 39.76 39.41 25.92
C ASP A 24 39.46 40.42 27.04
N GLY A 25 38.18 40.73 27.25
CA GLY A 25 37.69 41.77 28.18
C GLY A 25 37.03 43.01 27.54
N ALA A 26 36.90 43.08 26.21
CA ALA A 26 36.11 44.14 25.57
C ALA A 26 34.60 43.81 25.65
N GLU A 27 33.78 44.72 26.19
CA GLU A 27 32.32 44.53 26.33
C GLU A 27 31.62 44.23 24.99
N GLU A 28 32.18 44.71 23.87
CA GLU A 28 31.66 44.53 22.51
C GLU A 28 31.90 43.12 21.93
N PHE A 29 32.81 42.34 22.53
CA PHE A 29 33.20 40.99 22.08
C PHE A 29 33.08 39.92 23.17
N ASN A 30 32.35 40.21 24.25
CA ASN A 30 31.90 39.15 25.13
C ASN A 30 30.96 38.23 24.31
N PRO A 31 31.26 36.93 24.16
CA PRO A 31 30.27 36.02 23.61
C PRO A 31 29.07 36.13 24.53
N VAL A 32 27.96 36.64 23.99
CA VAL A 32 26.68 36.62 24.69
C VAL A 32 26.50 35.17 25.08
N ASN A 33 26.49 34.90 26.38
CA ASN A 33 26.27 33.56 26.92
C ASN A 33 24.79 33.25 26.72
N GLU A 34 24.36 33.16 25.46
CA GLU A 34 23.06 32.68 25.05
C GLU A 34 23.10 31.17 25.23
N GLU A 35 22.26 30.65 26.13
CA GLU A 35 21.99 29.23 26.20
C GLU A 35 21.60 28.76 24.79
N GLY A 36 22.42 27.92 24.16
CA GLY A 36 22.23 27.48 22.77
C GLY A 36 23.15 28.09 21.71
N SER A 37 24.10 28.98 22.08
CA SER A 37 25.07 29.58 21.14
C SER A 37 25.97 28.56 20.40
N PHE A 38 26.12 27.35 20.95
CA PHE A 38 26.84 26.23 20.32
C PHE A 38 25.94 25.28 19.54
N ASP A 39 24.62 25.53 19.51
CA ASP A 39 23.68 24.67 18.81
C ASP A 39 23.73 25.01 17.33
N LEU A 40 24.37 24.14 16.56
CA LEU A 40 24.53 24.29 15.10
C LEU A 40 23.19 24.19 14.35
N VAL A 41 22.13 23.82 15.06
CA VAL A 41 20.77 23.69 14.55
C VAL A 41 19.96 24.86 15.10
N ALA A 42 19.39 25.66 14.20
CA ALA A 42 18.50 26.74 14.60
C ALA A 42 17.35 26.18 15.47
N PRO A 43 17.03 26.81 16.61
CA PRO A 43 15.89 26.40 17.42
C PRO A 43 14.63 26.48 16.56
N TYR A 44 13.98 25.34 16.37
CA TYR A 44 12.69 25.26 15.68
C TYR A 44 11.59 25.48 16.71
N GLU A 45 10.86 26.61 16.60
CA GLU A 45 9.80 27.03 17.54
C GLU A 45 8.45 26.32 17.34
N GLY A 46 8.42 25.12 16.74
CA GLY A 46 7.19 24.33 16.59
C GLY A 46 7.27 23.00 17.34
N ASP A 47 6.10 22.44 17.69
CA ASP A 47 5.96 21.17 18.43
C ASP A 47 6.53 19.92 17.70
N GLY A 48 7.12 20.07 16.51
CA GLY A 48 7.84 18.99 15.81
C GLY A 48 8.41 19.39 14.44
N VAL A 49 9.50 18.74 14.02
CA VAL A 49 10.16 18.98 12.71
C VAL A 49 9.13 18.93 11.57
N PRO A 50 9.10 19.91 10.66
CA PRO A 50 8.12 19.94 9.58
C PRO A 50 8.28 18.71 8.69
N LEU A 51 7.25 17.87 8.68
CA LEU A 51 7.21 16.65 7.89
C LEU A 51 7.28 16.96 6.40
N HIS A 52 8.04 16.14 5.67
CA HIS A 52 8.06 16.17 4.22
C HIS A 52 6.64 15.93 3.67
N SER A 53 6.33 16.45 2.48
CA SER A 53 4.99 16.28 1.86
C SER A 53 4.57 14.82 1.74
N LEU A 54 5.50 13.95 1.31
CA LEU A 54 5.30 12.50 1.27
C LEU A 54 5.08 11.86 2.65
N GLU A 55 5.73 12.34 3.70
CA GLU A 55 5.52 11.81 5.06
C GLU A 55 4.11 12.11 5.55
N ARG A 56 3.66 13.36 5.43
CA ARG A 56 2.27 13.76 5.74
C ARG A 56 1.26 12.96 4.93
N GLN A 57 1.56 12.72 3.67
CA GLN A 57 0.69 11.94 2.81
C GLN A 57 0.66 10.46 3.21
N ALA A 58 1.79 9.86 3.57
CA ALA A 58 1.84 8.49 4.06
C ALA A 58 1.07 8.35 5.38
N GLU A 59 1.23 9.31 6.30
CA GLU A 59 0.47 9.36 7.56
C GLU A 59 -1.04 9.42 7.29
N LEU A 60 -1.48 10.32 6.41
CA LEU A 60 -2.90 10.42 6.04
C LEU A 60 -3.39 9.13 5.38
N MET A 61 -2.61 8.54 4.47
CA MET A 61 -2.92 7.32 3.74
C MET A 61 -3.16 6.12 4.68
N PHE A 62 -2.38 5.99 5.75
CA PHE A 62 -2.55 4.89 6.72
C PHE A 62 -3.29 5.31 8.00
N SER A 63 -3.94 6.48 8.00
CA SER A 63 -4.65 7.00 9.16
C SER A 63 -6.00 6.31 9.40
N ALA A 64 -6.45 6.33 10.65
CA ALA A 64 -7.82 5.93 11.01
C ALA A 64 -8.88 6.80 10.30
N ARG A 65 -8.56 8.07 10.00
CA ARG A 65 -9.45 8.97 9.22
C ARG A 65 -9.70 8.41 7.82
N HIS A 66 -8.65 7.94 7.13
CA HIS A 66 -8.80 7.30 5.83
C HIS A 66 -9.61 6.01 5.89
N MET A 67 -9.40 5.18 6.93
CA MET A 67 -10.25 4.01 7.17
C MET A 67 -11.72 4.42 7.33
N VAL A 68 -12.03 5.44 8.13
CA VAL A 68 -13.41 5.94 8.27
C VAL A 68 -13.98 6.43 6.95
N THR A 69 -13.22 7.13 6.11
CA THR A 69 -13.67 7.55 4.77
C THR A 69 -14.03 6.36 3.89
N ILE A 70 -13.24 5.27 3.95
CA ILE A 70 -13.54 4.02 3.24
C ILE A 70 -14.81 3.37 3.77
N LEU A 71 -14.96 3.27 5.09
CA LEU A 71 -16.07 2.57 5.73
C LEU A 71 -17.40 3.34 5.68
N SER A 72 -17.35 4.66 5.60
CA SER A 72 -18.54 5.53 5.55
C SER A 72 -19.12 5.70 4.15
N ASN A 73 -18.34 5.45 3.10
CA ASN A 73 -18.81 5.56 1.72
C ASN A 73 -19.22 4.17 1.17
N PRO A 74 -20.47 3.96 0.74
CA PRO A 74 -20.95 2.65 0.27
C PRO A 74 -20.12 2.06 -0.88
N ARG A 75 -19.59 2.90 -1.78
CA ARG A 75 -18.78 2.42 -2.92
C ARG A 75 -17.41 1.93 -2.47
N TYR A 76 -16.77 2.63 -1.54
CA TYR A 76 -15.45 2.26 -1.01
C TYR A 76 -15.56 1.06 -0.07
N LEU A 77 -16.59 1.04 0.78
CA LEU A 77 -16.89 -0.09 1.65
C LEU A 77 -17.13 -1.38 0.86
N ALA A 78 -17.86 -1.31 -0.27
CA ALA A 78 -18.08 -2.46 -1.14
C ALA A 78 -16.74 -3.03 -1.65
N ARG A 79 -15.88 -2.18 -2.24
CA ARG A 79 -14.54 -2.58 -2.71
C ARG A 79 -13.68 -3.17 -1.59
N PHE A 80 -13.70 -2.55 -0.41
CA PHE A 80 -12.94 -3.02 0.76
C PHE A 80 -13.45 -4.39 1.24
N ARG A 81 -14.77 -4.60 1.29
CA ARG A 81 -15.37 -5.88 1.67
C ARG A 81 -15.06 -6.98 0.65
N ASP A 82 -15.09 -6.66 -0.64
CA ASP A 82 -14.77 -7.61 -1.70
C ASP A 82 -13.30 -8.05 -1.57
N PHE A 83 -12.38 -7.10 -1.36
CA PHE A 83 -10.97 -7.39 -1.03
C PHE A 83 -10.82 -8.29 0.21
N LEU A 84 -11.50 -7.96 1.32
CA LEU A 84 -11.43 -8.80 2.52
C LEU A 84 -11.98 -10.20 2.27
N SER A 85 -12.99 -10.34 1.42
CA SER A 85 -13.60 -11.65 1.11
C SER A 85 -12.66 -12.53 0.29
N GLU A 86 -11.92 -11.93 -0.65
CA GLU A 86 -10.99 -12.62 -1.55
C GLU A 86 -9.65 -12.93 -0.86
N GLU A 87 -9.04 -11.95 -0.21
CA GLU A 87 -7.65 -12.03 0.26
C GLU A 87 -7.54 -12.29 1.78
N ARG A 88 -8.50 -11.82 2.58
CA ARG A 88 -8.40 -11.80 4.05
C ARG A 88 -9.72 -12.18 4.75
N PRO A 89 -10.30 -13.36 4.46
CA PRO A 89 -11.64 -13.73 4.93
C PRO A 89 -11.77 -13.79 6.46
N ARG A 90 -10.64 -13.96 7.17
CA ARG A 90 -10.60 -13.96 8.65
C ARG A 90 -10.93 -12.60 9.27
N SER A 91 -10.85 -11.51 8.50
CA SER A 91 -11.06 -10.14 8.98
C SER A 91 -12.49 -9.64 8.75
N ILE A 92 -13.31 -10.39 8.00
CA ILE A 92 -14.74 -10.12 7.79
C ILE A 92 -15.54 -10.06 9.10
N PRO A 93 -15.34 -10.95 10.09
CA PRO A 93 -16.02 -10.84 11.38
C PRO A 93 -15.69 -9.54 12.12
N THR A 94 -14.46 -9.05 12.03
CA THR A 94 -14.04 -7.78 12.65
C THR A 94 -14.73 -6.58 11.98
N LEU A 95 -14.81 -6.57 10.65
CA LEU A 95 -15.57 -5.55 9.92
C LEU A 95 -17.06 -5.59 10.30
N THR A 96 -17.64 -6.78 10.38
CA THR A 96 -19.05 -6.98 10.75
C THR A 96 -19.32 -6.49 12.17
N TYR A 97 -18.39 -6.79 13.09
CA TYR A 97 -18.44 -6.31 14.47
C TYR A 97 -18.41 -4.77 14.53
N TYR A 98 -17.47 -4.14 13.82
CA TYR A 98 -17.37 -2.68 13.73
C TYR A 98 -18.67 -2.05 13.22
N LEU A 99 -19.20 -2.52 12.09
CA LEU A 99 -20.43 -1.98 11.50
C LEU A 99 -21.64 -2.12 12.43
N ASN A 100 -21.76 -3.26 13.12
CA ASN A 100 -22.82 -3.48 14.11
C ASN A 100 -22.65 -2.57 15.34
N ALA A 101 -21.42 -2.34 15.80
CA ALA A 101 -21.14 -1.44 16.91
C ALA A 101 -21.44 0.02 16.54
N CYS A 102 -21.08 0.46 15.32
CA CYS A 102 -21.46 1.77 14.79
C CYS A 102 -22.97 1.93 14.68
N LYS A 103 -23.68 0.89 14.22
CA LYS A 103 -25.15 0.88 14.16
C LYS A 103 -25.76 1.05 15.55
N ALA A 104 -25.25 0.33 16.55
CA ALA A 104 -25.70 0.47 17.94
C ALA A 104 -25.45 1.89 18.48
N LEU A 105 -24.30 2.48 18.19
CA LEU A 105 -23.98 3.85 18.60
C LEU A 105 -24.92 4.87 17.93
N LYS A 106 -25.19 4.70 16.63
CA LYS A 106 -26.15 5.55 15.90
C LYS A 106 -27.59 5.37 16.40
N ALA A 107 -27.97 4.18 16.83
CA ALA A 107 -29.27 3.94 17.45
C ALA A 107 -29.44 4.69 18.79
N ILE A 108 -28.38 4.75 19.61
CA ILE A 108 -28.36 5.56 20.83
C ILE A 108 -28.47 7.05 20.49
N GLN A 109 -27.72 7.53 19.49
CA GLN A 109 -27.79 8.92 19.03
C GLN A 109 -29.20 9.29 18.53
N TYR A 110 -29.85 8.39 17.78
CA TYR A 110 -31.24 8.56 17.36
C TYR A 110 -32.22 8.60 18.55
N ALA A 111 -32.06 7.72 19.53
CA ALA A 111 -32.89 7.75 20.74
C ALA A 111 -32.72 9.07 21.51
N ASN A 112 -31.49 9.55 21.67
CA ASN A 112 -31.20 10.85 22.26
C ASN A 112 -31.81 12.01 21.47
N ALA A 113 -31.78 11.94 20.12
CA ALA A 113 -32.43 12.93 19.26
C ALA A 113 -33.96 12.94 19.44
N LEU A 114 -34.60 11.77 19.51
CA LEU A 114 -36.04 11.66 19.80
C LEU A 114 -36.41 12.26 21.16
N VAL A 115 -35.60 12.00 22.19
CA VAL A 115 -35.82 12.58 23.52
C VAL A 115 -35.82 14.11 23.45
N ARG A 116 -34.78 14.68 22.83
CA ARG A 116 -34.62 16.13 22.70
C ARG A 116 -35.71 16.79 21.85
N LEU A 117 -36.09 16.16 20.74
CA LEU A 117 -36.99 16.75 19.74
C LEU A 117 -38.47 16.46 20.02
N SER A 118 -38.81 15.46 20.83
CA SER A 118 -40.20 15.01 21.00
C SER A 118 -40.62 14.73 22.45
N VAL A 119 -39.72 14.31 23.34
CA VAL A 119 -40.08 13.95 24.73
C VAL A 119 -39.92 15.13 25.69
N ASP A 120 -38.82 15.89 25.56
CA ASP A 120 -38.54 17.06 26.38
C ASP A 120 -39.26 18.33 25.87
N VAL A 121 -40.13 18.21 24.85
CA VAL A 121 -40.97 19.30 24.35
C VAL A 121 -42.31 19.34 25.11
N PRO A 122 -42.64 20.41 25.84
CA PRO A 122 -43.87 20.49 26.63
C PRO A 122 -45.13 20.38 25.75
N THR A 123 -46.04 19.46 26.10
CA THR A 123 -47.34 19.28 25.41
C THR A 123 -48.50 19.49 26.38
N ALA A 124 -49.62 20.03 25.89
CA ALA A 124 -50.83 20.26 26.69
C ALA A 124 -51.31 18.95 27.35
N GLY A 125 -51.24 18.90 28.69
CA GLY A 125 -51.67 17.75 29.49
C GLY A 125 -50.54 16.96 30.18
N VAL A 126 -49.27 17.18 29.82
CA VAL A 126 -48.13 16.50 30.46
C VAL A 126 -47.27 17.52 31.23
N LYS A 127 -47.21 17.40 32.56
CA LYS A 127 -46.30 18.20 33.40
C LYS A 127 -44.93 17.53 33.45
N GLN A 128 -43.93 18.13 32.82
CA GLN A 128 -42.53 17.69 32.95
C GLN A 128 -41.94 18.18 34.26
N SER A 129 -41.20 17.30 34.97
CA SER A 129 -40.57 17.65 36.25
C SER A 129 -39.06 17.84 36.15
N ASN A 130 -38.37 17.20 35.18
CA ASN A 130 -36.95 17.40 34.81
C ASN A 130 -36.69 16.82 33.41
N PRO A 131 -35.70 17.34 32.63
CA PRO A 131 -35.33 16.78 31.33
C PRO A 131 -34.74 15.37 31.43
N VAL A 132 -34.99 14.53 30.44
CA VAL A 132 -34.46 13.17 30.36
C VAL A 132 -32.98 13.26 29.93
N GLY A 133 -32.06 12.94 30.83
CA GLY A 133 -30.61 12.98 30.54
C GLY A 133 -30.21 12.12 29.32
N LEU A 134 -29.11 12.48 28.67
CA LEU A 134 -28.61 11.77 27.50
C LEU A 134 -28.10 10.37 27.87
N VAL A 135 -28.40 9.39 27.02
CA VAL A 135 -27.86 8.03 27.15
C VAL A 135 -26.50 7.99 26.46
N ASP A 136 -25.44 7.81 27.24
CA ASP A 136 -24.08 7.63 26.74
C ASP A 136 -23.54 6.25 27.12
N SER A 137 -22.72 5.66 26.25
CA SER A 137 -22.09 4.35 26.49
C SER A 137 -20.61 4.41 26.14
N PRO A 138 -19.74 4.85 27.06
CA PRO A 138 -18.31 4.98 26.81
C PRO A 138 -17.65 3.62 26.50
N ALA A 139 -18.21 2.53 27.03
CA ALA A 139 -17.75 1.18 26.72
C ALA A 139 -18.02 0.79 25.26
N LEU A 140 -19.13 1.24 24.67
CA LEU A 140 -19.45 1.00 23.27
C LEU A 140 -18.55 1.84 22.35
N GLU A 141 -18.37 3.12 22.67
CA GLU A 141 -17.46 4.03 21.94
C GLU A 141 -16.04 3.47 21.91
N LYS A 142 -15.53 3.02 23.06
CA LYS A 142 -14.21 2.38 23.14
C LYS A 142 -14.13 1.14 22.26
N ARG A 143 -15.16 0.28 22.24
CA ARG A 143 -15.18 -0.92 21.38
C ARG A 143 -15.22 -0.59 19.89
N VAL A 144 -15.94 0.45 19.48
CA VAL A 144 -15.93 0.96 18.11
C VAL A 144 -14.52 1.43 17.75
N GLN A 145 -13.87 2.19 18.63
CA GLN A 145 -12.51 2.70 18.43
C GLN A 145 -11.47 1.57 18.36
N ASP A 146 -11.54 0.60 19.27
CA ASP A 146 -10.63 -0.55 19.29
C ASP A 146 -10.77 -1.39 18.00
N ALA A 147 -12.00 -1.60 17.53
CA ALA A 147 -12.26 -2.29 16.26
C ALA A 147 -11.74 -1.50 15.05
N LEU A 148 -11.91 -0.18 15.04
CA LEU A 148 -11.37 0.71 14.01
C LEU A 148 -9.84 0.64 13.97
N ILE A 149 -9.19 0.69 15.14
CA ILE A 149 -7.73 0.59 15.26
C ILE A 149 -7.26 -0.77 14.72
N ALA A 150 -7.94 -1.87 15.07
CA ALA A 150 -7.60 -3.20 14.57
C ALA A 150 -7.68 -3.30 13.04
N LEU A 151 -8.75 -2.76 12.44
CA LEU A 151 -8.89 -2.69 10.97
C LEU A 151 -7.82 -1.79 10.35
N THR A 152 -7.53 -0.64 10.97
CA THR A 152 -6.55 0.33 10.46
C THR A 152 -5.12 -0.19 10.52
N ALA A 153 -4.76 -0.96 11.56
CA ALA A 153 -3.40 -1.43 11.75
C ALA A 153 -2.98 -2.52 10.74
N GLU A 154 -3.91 -3.41 10.36
CA GLU A 154 -3.62 -4.60 9.55
C GLU A 154 -4.31 -4.61 8.18
N GLU A 155 -5.59 -4.22 8.13
CA GLU A 155 -6.39 -4.38 6.92
C GLU A 155 -6.26 -3.17 5.97
N LEU A 156 -6.14 -1.96 6.52
CA LEU A 156 -5.89 -0.76 5.70
C LEU A 156 -4.62 -0.89 4.86
N PRO A 157 -3.45 -1.23 5.45
CA PRO A 157 -2.22 -1.26 4.68
C PRO A 157 -2.26 -2.38 3.64
N ALA A 158 -2.89 -3.51 3.96
CA ALA A 158 -3.06 -4.62 3.01
C ALA A 158 -3.95 -4.23 1.82
N PHE A 159 -5.08 -3.55 2.07
CA PHE A 159 -5.98 -3.07 1.02
C PHE A 159 -5.31 -2.03 0.10
N ILE A 160 -4.60 -1.08 0.68
CA ILE A 160 -3.86 -0.05 -0.04
C ILE A 160 -2.74 -0.70 -0.87
N THR A 161 -1.99 -1.63 -0.27
CA THR A 161 -0.92 -2.37 -0.97
C THR A 161 -1.47 -3.16 -2.16
N ALA A 162 -2.58 -3.88 -2.01
CA ALA A 162 -3.22 -4.62 -3.11
C ALA A 162 -3.68 -3.70 -4.25
N THR A 163 -4.23 -2.54 -3.89
CA THR A 163 -4.60 -1.50 -4.85
C THR A 163 -3.38 -1.01 -5.63
N CYS A 164 -2.29 -0.67 -4.95
CA CYS A 164 -1.04 -0.23 -5.57
C CYS A 164 -0.42 -1.31 -6.46
N ILE A 165 -0.42 -2.58 -6.04
CA ILE A 165 0.04 -3.70 -6.89
C ILE A 165 -0.74 -3.74 -8.20
N THR A 166 -2.06 -3.59 -8.14
CA THR A 166 -2.91 -3.64 -9.33
C THR A 166 -2.60 -2.50 -10.30
N ILE A 167 -2.42 -1.29 -9.78
CA ILE A 167 -2.09 -0.10 -10.59
C ILE A 167 -0.70 -0.26 -11.20
N THR A 168 0.29 -0.51 -10.35
CA THR A 168 1.69 -0.60 -10.76
C THR A 168 1.92 -1.74 -11.73
N SER A 169 1.23 -2.88 -11.56
CA SER A 169 1.36 -4.00 -12.51
C SER A 169 0.96 -3.59 -13.92
N LYS A 170 -0.16 -2.88 -14.07
CA LYS A 170 -0.60 -2.39 -15.39
C LYS A 170 0.39 -1.42 -16.01
N VAL A 171 0.87 -0.46 -15.22
CA VAL A 171 1.83 0.54 -15.70
C VAL A 171 3.15 -0.11 -16.14
N VAL A 172 3.65 -1.09 -15.37
CA VAL A 172 4.88 -1.82 -15.72
C VAL A 172 4.66 -2.72 -16.94
N GLU A 173 3.52 -3.42 -17.04
CA GLU A 173 3.18 -4.22 -18.22
C GLU A 173 3.13 -3.38 -19.50
N GLU A 174 2.47 -2.22 -19.47
CA GLU A 174 2.38 -1.31 -20.62
C GLU A 174 3.72 -0.67 -20.96
N ARG A 175 4.57 -0.41 -19.96
CA ARG A 175 5.95 0.01 -20.17
C ARG A 175 6.77 -1.07 -20.87
N ILE A 176 6.68 -2.32 -20.40
CA ILE A 176 7.39 -3.47 -21.00
C ILE A 176 6.93 -3.69 -22.44
N ARG A 177 5.64 -3.53 -22.73
CA ARG A 177 5.06 -3.62 -24.09
C ARG A 177 5.38 -2.41 -24.98
N GLY A 178 5.92 -1.33 -24.42
CA GLY A 178 6.19 -0.08 -25.14
C GLY A 178 4.92 0.72 -25.50
N THR A 179 3.78 0.43 -24.89
CA THR A 179 2.48 1.07 -25.15
C THR A 179 2.10 2.11 -24.11
N LEU A 180 2.99 2.44 -23.18
CA LEU A 180 2.72 3.39 -22.10
C LEU A 180 2.47 4.81 -22.66
N PRO A 181 1.34 5.46 -22.31
CA PRO A 181 1.06 6.83 -22.75
C PRO A 181 2.13 7.82 -22.28
N ASP A 182 2.41 8.84 -23.09
CA ASP A 182 3.49 9.81 -22.85
C ASP A 182 3.39 10.52 -21.49
N ARG A 183 2.17 10.77 -21.00
CA ARG A 183 1.94 11.38 -19.68
C ARG A 183 2.47 10.55 -18.50
N PHE A 184 2.62 9.23 -18.68
CA PHE A 184 3.17 8.33 -17.66
C PHE A 184 4.66 8.03 -17.87
N ARG A 185 5.31 8.59 -18.90
CA ARG A 185 6.76 8.38 -19.10
C ARG A 185 7.61 8.96 -17.97
N GLY A 186 7.22 10.11 -17.42
CA GLY A 186 7.92 10.72 -16.28
C GLY A 186 7.83 9.89 -15.00
N THR A 187 6.71 9.19 -14.78
CA THR A 187 6.55 8.23 -13.68
C THR A 187 7.15 6.86 -14.00
N ALA A 188 7.30 6.49 -15.27
CA ALA A 188 7.88 5.21 -15.69
C ALA A 188 9.33 5.03 -15.24
N ASP A 189 10.14 6.10 -15.26
CA ASP A 189 11.53 6.02 -14.78
C ASP A 189 11.61 5.80 -13.26
N ALA A 190 10.64 6.33 -12.50
CA ALA A 190 10.50 6.04 -11.06
C ALA A 190 9.97 4.61 -10.80
N LEU A 191 9.21 4.05 -11.74
CA LEU A 191 8.74 2.66 -11.73
C LEU A 191 9.77 1.68 -12.32
N ALA A 192 11.05 2.08 -12.38
CA ALA A 192 12.15 1.19 -12.72
C ALA A 192 12.18 -0.03 -11.80
N GLU A 193 12.44 -1.19 -12.38
CA GLU A 193 12.42 -2.45 -11.64
C GLU A 193 13.66 -2.56 -10.77
N VAL A 194 13.50 -2.22 -9.50
CA VAL A 194 14.56 -2.33 -8.50
C VAL A 194 14.49 -3.70 -7.87
N PHE A 195 15.59 -4.46 -7.97
CA PHE A 195 15.65 -5.81 -7.41
C PHE A 195 16.88 -5.98 -6.52
N CYS A 196 16.73 -6.77 -5.46
CA CYS A 196 17.82 -7.27 -4.64
C CYS A 196 17.63 -8.74 -4.28
N LEU A 197 18.72 -9.49 -4.22
CA LEU A 197 18.76 -10.87 -3.74
C LEU A 197 19.45 -10.91 -2.38
N THR A 198 18.83 -11.56 -1.40
CA THR A 198 19.36 -11.69 -0.02
C THR A 198 19.58 -13.15 0.35
N ASP A 199 20.55 -13.40 1.25
CA ASP A 199 20.94 -14.74 1.69
C ASP A 199 20.59 -14.98 3.18
N PRO A 200 19.46 -15.66 3.48
CA PRO A 200 19.03 -15.90 4.85
C PRO A 200 19.89 -16.91 5.60
N SER A 201 20.83 -17.60 4.93
CA SER A 201 21.77 -18.51 5.60
C SER A 201 22.92 -17.79 6.28
N ARG A 202 23.13 -16.50 5.95
CA ARG A 202 24.14 -15.64 6.56
C ARG A 202 23.54 -14.82 7.70
N PRO A 203 24.36 -14.41 8.68
CA PRO A 203 23.90 -13.53 9.75
C PRO A 203 23.23 -12.29 9.16
N ASP A 204 22.04 -11.97 9.68
CA ASP A 204 21.30 -10.74 9.35
C ASP A 204 20.67 -10.67 7.94
N ASN A 205 20.62 -11.77 7.18
CA ASN A 205 20.05 -11.84 5.83
C ASN A 205 20.53 -10.70 4.89
N PRO A 206 21.85 -10.63 4.59
CA PRO A 206 22.44 -9.56 3.82
C PRO A 206 22.10 -9.66 2.34
N ILE A 207 22.10 -8.50 1.66
CA ILE A 207 22.01 -8.41 0.20
C ILE A 207 23.30 -8.97 -0.41
N ILE A 208 23.17 -9.89 -1.37
CA ILE A 208 24.29 -10.50 -2.09
C ILE A 208 24.38 -10.02 -3.55
N PHE A 209 23.26 -9.63 -4.15
CA PHE A 209 23.20 -9.00 -5.47
C PHE A 209 22.12 -7.92 -5.48
N ALA A 210 22.33 -6.86 -6.25
CA ALA A 210 21.33 -5.79 -6.44
C ALA A 210 21.39 -5.26 -7.88
N SER A 211 20.27 -4.76 -8.40
CA SER A 211 20.25 -4.09 -9.71
C SER A 211 20.94 -2.72 -9.66
N GLU A 212 21.35 -2.19 -10.81
CA GLU A 212 21.89 -0.83 -10.89
C GLU A 212 20.83 0.21 -10.48
N GLU A 213 19.57 -0.06 -10.82
CA GLU A 213 18.41 0.74 -10.43
C GLU A 213 18.26 0.82 -8.91
N PHE A 214 18.70 -0.20 -8.15
CA PHE A 214 18.74 -0.12 -6.68
C PHE A 214 19.63 1.02 -6.20
N HIS A 215 20.81 1.17 -6.81
CA HIS A 215 21.70 2.29 -6.51
C HIS A 215 21.04 3.62 -6.90
N ARG A 216 20.47 3.73 -8.10
CA ARG A 216 19.88 4.98 -8.61
C ARG A 216 18.70 5.44 -7.76
N THR A 217 17.82 4.51 -7.38
CA THR A 217 16.64 4.80 -6.57
C THR A 217 17.02 5.10 -5.12
N THR A 218 17.89 4.31 -4.49
CA THR A 218 18.19 4.49 -3.07
C THR A 218 19.32 5.49 -2.79
N GLN A 219 20.08 5.87 -3.82
CA GLN A 219 21.29 6.69 -3.77
C GLN A 219 22.45 6.10 -2.93
N TYR A 220 22.34 4.83 -2.53
CA TYR A 220 23.44 4.10 -1.88
C TYR A 220 24.29 3.39 -2.92
N GLY A 221 25.61 3.58 -2.87
CA GLY A 221 26.55 2.88 -3.75
C GLY A 221 26.53 1.37 -3.52
N MET A 222 26.86 0.58 -4.54
CA MET A 222 26.85 -0.89 -4.44
C MET A 222 27.75 -1.42 -3.31
N ASP A 223 28.92 -0.80 -3.10
CA ASP A 223 29.84 -1.13 -1.99
C ASP A 223 29.21 -0.94 -0.60
N TYR A 224 28.23 -0.05 -0.48
CA TYR A 224 27.48 0.16 0.76
C TYR A 224 26.34 -0.87 0.91
N VAL A 225 25.65 -1.17 -0.19
CA VAL A 225 24.44 -2.01 -0.20
C VAL A 225 24.79 -3.48 0.02
N LEU A 226 25.79 -3.98 -0.68
CA LEU A 226 26.15 -5.40 -0.65
C LEU A 226 26.73 -5.80 0.71
N GLY A 227 26.28 -6.94 1.23
CA GLY A 227 26.67 -7.43 2.55
C GLY A 227 25.88 -6.84 3.73
N ARG A 228 24.93 -5.91 3.48
CA ARG A 228 24.07 -5.34 4.52
C ARG A 228 22.61 -5.78 4.35
N ASN A 229 21.87 -5.76 5.44
CA ASN A 229 20.42 -5.94 5.41
C ASN A 229 19.73 -4.68 4.86
N CYS A 230 18.63 -4.84 4.12
CA CYS A 230 17.90 -3.72 3.49
C CYS A 230 17.28 -2.69 4.47
N ARG A 231 17.32 -2.94 5.79
CA ARG A 231 16.72 -2.04 6.79
C ARG A 231 17.32 -0.63 6.84
N PHE A 232 18.48 -0.39 6.22
CA PHE A 232 19.05 0.96 6.14
C PHE A 232 18.17 1.93 5.36
N LEU A 233 17.19 1.44 4.58
CA LEU A 233 16.18 2.25 3.91
C LEU A 233 15.05 2.72 4.85
N GLN A 234 15.00 2.24 6.10
CA GLN A 234 13.98 2.62 7.07
C GLN A 234 14.41 3.88 7.81
N GLY A 235 13.45 4.73 8.18
CA GLY A 235 13.71 5.98 8.90
C GLY A 235 12.59 6.34 9.88
N PRO A 236 12.56 7.59 10.37
CA PRO A 236 11.74 7.98 11.51
C PRO A 236 10.23 7.77 11.33
N GLN A 237 9.69 8.07 10.15
CA GLN A 237 8.26 7.91 9.85
C GLN A 237 7.92 6.55 9.20
N THR A 238 8.87 5.62 9.16
CA THR A 238 8.60 4.25 8.68
C THR A 238 7.70 3.53 9.67
N ASN A 239 6.53 3.06 9.22
CA ASN A 239 5.56 2.38 10.08
C ASN A 239 6.14 1.09 10.70
N PRO A 240 6.22 0.98 12.04
CA PRO A 240 6.79 -0.20 12.70
C PRO A 240 5.96 -1.47 12.50
N ASN A 241 4.64 -1.35 12.28
CA ASN A 241 3.76 -2.49 11.99
C ASN A 241 4.09 -3.11 10.63
N SER A 242 4.38 -2.28 9.62
CA SER A 242 4.84 -2.75 8.30
C SER A 242 6.15 -3.54 8.43
N VAL A 243 7.12 -3.01 9.19
CA VAL A 243 8.40 -3.69 9.44
C VAL A 243 8.20 -5.01 10.17
N ARG A 244 7.30 -5.06 11.16
CA ARG A 244 6.94 -6.28 11.88
C ARG A 244 6.37 -7.33 10.93
N ARG A 245 5.38 -6.99 10.09
CA ARG A 245 4.78 -7.91 9.12
C ARG A 245 5.79 -8.50 8.14
N ILE A 246 6.67 -7.65 7.60
CA ILE A 246 7.76 -8.09 6.70
C ILE A 246 8.66 -9.11 7.42
N ARG A 247 9.06 -8.81 8.67
CA ARG A 247 9.91 -9.71 9.48
C ARG A 247 9.24 -11.05 9.75
N GLU A 248 7.95 -11.03 10.12
CA GLU A 248 7.17 -12.24 10.37
C GLU A 248 7.06 -13.10 9.11
N ALA A 249 6.77 -12.51 7.95
CA ALA A 249 6.66 -13.25 6.70
C ALA A 249 7.99 -13.86 6.24
N ILE A 250 9.10 -13.13 6.38
CA ILE A 250 10.45 -13.67 6.09
C ILE A 250 10.77 -14.83 7.03
N LYS A 251 10.47 -14.70 8.33
CA LYS A 251 10.68 -15.77 9.33
C LYS A 251 9.86 -17.02 9.00
N ASP A 252 8.62 -16.83 8.57
CA ASP A 252 7.71 -17.91 8.19
C ASP A 252 8.05 -18.51 6.80
N GLY A 253 9.00 -17.92 6.07
CA GLY A 253 9.35 -18.38 4.73
C GLY A 253 8.22 -18.20 3.71
N ARG A 254 7.43 -17.14 3.86
CA ARG A 254 6.29 -16.81 2.99
C ARG A 254 6.61 -15.59 2.14
N HIS A 255 5.92 -15.48 1.01
CA HIS A 255 5.90 -14.22 0.27
C HIS A 255 5.20 -13.13 1.09
N HIS A 256 5.57 -11.87 0.85
CA HIS A 256 4.91 -10.70 1.44
C HIS A 256 5.02 -9.50 0.54
N SER A 257 3.96 -8.71 0.48
CA SER A 257 3.95 -7.42 -0.20
C SER A 257 3.53 -6.35 0.80
N GLU A 258 4.22 -5.21 0.79
CA GLU A 258 3.98 -4.11 1.71
C GLU A 258 4.27 -2.78 1.00
N LEU A 259 3.31 -1.85 1.04
CA LEU A 259 3.54 -0.45 0.75
C LEU A 259 3.92 0.29 2.04
N PHE A 260 5.10 0.88 2.08
CA PHE A 260 5.57 1.60 3.27
C PHE A 260 6.62 2.66 2.93
N LEU A 261 6.83 3.59 3.88
CA LEU A 261 7.76 4.70 3.69
C LEU A 261 9.22 4.26 3.90
N ASN A 262 10.08 4.58 2.93
CA ASN A 262 11.53 4.41 3.01
C ASN A 262 12.24 5.73 2.72
N TYR A 263 13.55 5.75 2.95
CA TYR A 263 14.40 6.93 2.81
C TYR A 263 15.61 6.62 1.93
N ARG A 264 15.97 7.58 1.09
CA ARG A 264 17.20 7.54 0.30
C ARG A 264 18.38 8.01 1.16
N ARG A 265 19.59 7.89 0.62
CA ARG A 265 20.83 8.30 1.31
C ARG A 265 20.86 9.77 1.70
N ASP A 266 20.25 10.65 0.91
CA ASP A 266 20.11 12.08 1.20
C ASP A 266 19.05 12.40 2.27
N GLY A 267 18.32 11.40 2.77
CA GLY A 267 17.24 11.56 3.74
C GLY A 267 15.88 11.88 3.10
N SER A 268 15.77 11.98 1.78
CA SER A 268 14.48 12.17 1.12
C SER A 268 13.60 10.92 1.24
N PRO A 269 12.32 11.07 1.61
CA PRO A 269 11.41 9.93 1.72
C PRO A 269 10.90 9.50 0.35
N PHE A 270 10.55 8.22 0.21
CA PHE A 270 9.85 7.67 -0.94
C PHE A 270 8.93 6.53 -0.52
N MET A 271 7.81 6.39 -1.22
CA MET A 271 6.86 5.29 -1.00
C MET A 271 7.34 4.03 -1.71
N ASN A 272 7.79 3.05 -0.94
CA ASN A 272 8.29 1.78 -1.45
C ASN A 272 7.18 0.73 -1.45
N LEU A 273 6.75 0.31 -2.65
CA LEU A 273 5.99 -0.93 -2.82
C LEU A 273 6.98 -2.09 -2.88
N LEU A 274 7.20 -2.73 -1.73
CA LEU A 274 8.07 -3.90 -1.60
C LEU A 274 7.27 -5.17 -1.84
N GLN A 275 7.75 -6.02 -2.74
CA GLN A 275 7.35 -7.42 -2.82
C GLN A 275 8.55 -8.31 -2.53
N CYS A 276 8.39 -9.29 -1.65
CA CYS A 276 9.44 -10.25 -1.35
C CYS A 276 8.91 -11.68 -1.46
N ALA A 277 9.74 -12.57 -2.01
CA ALA A 277 9.39 -13.98 -2.18
C ALA A 277 10.58 -14.89 -1.86
N PRO A 278 10.33 -16.04 -1.19
CA PRO A 278 11.36 -17.03 -0.91
C PRO A 278 11.72 -17.81 -2.18
N LEU A 279 13.02 -18.10 -2.34
CA LEU A 279 13.55 -18.93 -3.40
C LEU A 279 13.99 -20.27 -2.82
N CYS A 280 13.20 -21.30 -3.06
CA CYS A 280 13.44 -22.64 -2.57
C CYS A 280 14.25 -23.47 -3.57
N ASP A 281 15.10 -24.36 -3.07
CA ASP A 281 15.71 -25.42 -3.88
C ASP A 281 14.72 -26.56 -4.19
N SER A 282 15.22 -27.61 -4.86
CA SER A 282 14.42 -28.80 -5.21
C SER A 282 13.91 -29.60 -4.00
N GLN A 283 14.48 -29.38 -2.81
CA GLN A 283 14.06 -30.01 -1.55
C GLN A 283 13.08 -29.11 -0.77
N GLY A 284 12.68 -27.97 -1.33
CA GLY A 284 11.78 -27.01 -0.67
C GLY A 284 12.48 -26.13 0.37
N LYS A 285 13.81 -26.24 0.52
CA LYS A 285 14.56 -25.42 1.48
C LYS A 285 14.80 -24.03 0.91
N ILE A 286 14.49 -23.01 1.68
CA ILE A 286 14.74 -21.61 1.31
C ILE A 286 16.25 -21.38 1.23
N ARG A 287 16.70 -20.92 0.06
CA ARG A 287 18.10 -20.60 -0.21
C ARG A 287 18.35 -19.11 -0.21
N TYR A 288 17.42 -18.34 -0.77
CA TYR A 288 17.53 -16.89 -0.94
C TYR A 288 16.14 -16.25 -0.82
N PHE A 289 16.09 -14.93 -0.68
CA PHE A 289 14.90 -14.14 -0.92
C PHE A 289 15.15 -13.14 -2.04
N ILE A 290 14.20 -13.04 -2.97
CA ILE A 290 14.14 -11.95 -3.95
C ILE A 290 13.28 -10.83 -3.37
N GLY A 291 13.75 -9.60 -3.44
CA GLY A 291 12.99 -8.39 -3.14
C GLY A 291 12.88 -7.54 -4.40
N ALA A 292 11.65 -7.19 -4.77
CA ALA A 292 11.34 -6.20 -5.79
C ALA A 292 10.83 -4.94 -5.09
N GLN A 293 11.44 -3.79 -5.38
CA GLN A 293 11.04 -2.49 -4.87
C GLN A 293 10.53 -1.64 -6.02
N ILE A 294 9.44 -0.93 -5.80
CA ILE A 294 8.92 0.02 -6.78
C ILE A 294 8.66 1.33 -6.06
N ASP A 295 9.27 2.40 -6.55
CA ASP A 295 9.00 3.74 -6.04
C ASP A 295 7.67 4.24 -6.61
N VAL A 296 6.64 4.17 -5.78
CA VAL A 296 5.29 4.62 -6.11
C VAL A 296 5.02 6.01 -5.57
N SER A 297 6.04 6.82 -5.26
CA SER A 297 5.86 8.17 -4.72
C SER A 297 5.02 9.03 -5.65
N GLY A 298 5.25 9.01 -6.97
CA GLY A 298 4.43 9.75 -7.93
C GLY A 298 2.97 9.29 -7.93
N LEU A 299 2.73 7.97 -8.04
CA LEU A 299 1.39 7.39 -8.01
C LEU A 299 0.66 7.66 -6.68
N ALA A 300 1.40 7.60 -5.58
CA ALA A 300 0.89 7.90 -4.26
C ALA A 300 0.48 9.37 -4.19
N MET A 301 1.37 10.31 -4.53
CA MET A 301 1.15 11.76 -4.47
C MET A 301 -0.07 12.18 -5.29
N ASP A 302 -0.20 11.65 -6.51
CA ASP A 302 -1.30 11.95 -7.42
C ASP A 302 -2.65 11.32 -7.00
N GLY A 303 -2.66 10.50 -5.93
CA GLY A 303 -3.87 9.82 -5.46
C GLY A 303 -4.48 8.89 -6.51
N ALA A 304 -3.70 8.51 -7.53
CA ALA A 304 -4.20 7.85 -8.72
C ALA A 304 -4.94 6.57 -8.33
N GLN A 305 -6.26 6.56 -8.55
CA GLN A 305 -7.19 5.45 -8.26
C GLN A 305 -7.45 5.15 -6.78
N MET A 306 -7.08 6.04 -5.86
CA MET A 306 -7.51 5.97 -4.46
C MET A 306 -8.51 7.09 -4.17
N ASP A 307 -9.69 6.98 -4.80
CA ASP A 307 -10.77 7.96 -4.71
C ASP A 307 -11.11 8.34 -3.25
N SER A 308 -11.00 7.38 -2.32
CA SER A 308 -11.20 7.59 -0.89
C SER A 308 -10.19 8.57 -0.27
N LEU A 309 -8.91 8.48 -0.66
CA LEU A 309 -7.86 9.37 -0.18
C LEU A 309 -8.00 10.76 -0.79
N HIS A 310 -8.34 10.84 -2.08
CA HIS A 310 -8.61 12.12 -2.74
C HIS A 310 -9.79 12.84 -2.09
N ASN A 311 -10.89 12.14 -1.83
CA ASN A 311 -12.05 12.71 -1.14
C ASN A 311 -11.70 13.17 0.28
N LEU A 312 -10.87 12.42 1.01
CA LEU A 312 -10.41 12.83 2.33
C LEU A 312 -9.57 14.11 2.28
N LYS A 313 -8.63 14.21 1.32
CA LYS A 313 -7.85 15.44 1.10
C LYS A 313 -8.76 16.63 0.80
N ALA A 314 -9.71 16.45 -0.12
CA ALA A 314 -10.67 17.49 -0.47
C ALA A 314 -11.53 17.94 0.74
N GLN A 315 -11.93 17.00 1.61
CA GLN A 315 -12.64 17.30 2.85
C GLN A 315 -11.78 18.10 3.84
N ILE A 316 -10.51 17.74 3.98
CA ILE A 316 -9.58 18.48 4.85
C ILE A 316 -9.40 19.91 4.33
N GLU A 317 -9.13 20.06 3.02
CA GLU A 317 -8.99 21.37 2.40
C GLU A 317 -10.26 22.22 2.48
N SER A 318 -11.45 21.62 2.37
CA SER A 318 -12.71 22.35 2.55
C SER A 318 -12.89 22.79 3.99
N SER A 319 -12.61 21.92 4.97
CA SER A 319 -12.73 22.28 6.39
C SER A 319 -11.76 23.40 6.80
N GLU A 320 -10.53 23.40 6.27
CA GLU A 320 -9.55 24.47 6.49
C GLU A 320 -9.97 25.79 5.84
N ARG A 321 -10.71 25.76 4.72
CA ARG A 321 -11.25 26.97 4.06
C ARG A 321 -12.53 27.47 4.74
N GLU A 322 -13.34 26.57 5.30
CA GLU A 322 -14.63 26.86 5.94
C GLU A 322 -14.51 27.45 7.36
N GLU A 323 -13.32 27.47 7.98
CA GLU A 323 -13.08 28.27 9.20
C GLU A 323 -13.34 29.79 9.01
N SER A 324 -13.54 30.24 7.76
CA SER A 324 -13.85 31.63 7.41
C SER A 324 -15.26 31.89 6.85
N SER A 325 -16.13 30.88 6.73
CA SER A 325 -17.54 31.12 6.41
C SER A 325 -18.49 30.04 6.94
N GLU A 326 -19.47 30.46 7.74
CA GLU A 326 -20.57 29.62 8.23
C GLU A 326 -21.43 29.14 7.05
N HIS A 327 -21.05 28.04 6.40
CA HIS A 327 -21.91 27.32 5.46
C HIS A 327 -22.43 26.04 6.12
N ARG A 328 -23.75 26.05 6.33
CA ARG A 328 -24.54 24.95 6.88
C ARG A 328 -24.58 23.81 5.87
N GLN A 329 -23.66 22.85 5.97
CA GLN A 329 -23.87 21.54 5.34
C GLN A 329 -25.20 20.98 5.87
N GLU A 330 -26.07 20.49 4.98
CA GLU A 330 -27.29 19.78 5.37
C GLU A 330 -26.88 18.53 6.15
N THR A 331 -26.84 18.65 7.48
CA THR A 331 -26.61 17.53 8.39
C THR A 331 -27.70 16.51 8.14
N LYS A 332 -27.32 15.30 7.69
CA LYS A 332 -28.25 14.18 7.57
C LYS A 332 -28.98 14.01 8.89
N SER A 333 -30.29 13.73 8.83
CA SER A 333 -31.02 13.41 10.07
C SER A 333 -30.40 12.19 10.75
N GLU A 334 -30.42 12.14 12.08
CA GLU A 334 -29.86 11.02 12.84
C GLU A 334 -30.51 9.68 12.46
N PHE A 335 -31.78 9.73 12.05
CA PHE A 335 -32.50 8.57 11.52
C PHE A 335 -31.99 8.13 10.14
N GLN A 336 -31.66 9.07 9.25
CA GLN A 336 -31.08 8.75 7.95
C GLN A 336 -29.74 8.05 8.10
N GLU A 337 -28.87 8.54 8.99
CA GLU A 337 -27.57 7.93 9.27
C GLU A 337 -27.71 6.51 9.86
N LEU A 338 -28.70 6.30 10.73
CA LEU A 338 -29.02 4.97 11.26
C LEU A 338 -29.55 4.04 10.15
N GLY A 339 -30.45 4.53 9.31
CA GLY A 339 -31.05 3.77 8.21
C GLY A 339 -30.02 3.30 7.17
N GLU A 340 -28.99 4.10 6.91
CA GLU A 340 -27.87 3.75 6.01
C GLU A 340 -27.05 2.54 6.50
N LEU A 341 -27.08 2.23 7.82
CA LEU A 341 -26.36 1.10 8.41
C LEU A 341 -27.18 -0.20 8.44
N PHE A 342 -28.46 -0.18 8.05
CA PHE A 342 -29.29 -1.37 8.04
C PHE A 342 -28.82 -2.39 6.99
N SER A 343 -28.75 -3.64 7.42
CA SER A 343 -28.51 -4.78 6.55
C SER A 343 -29.69 -4.97 5.59
N PRO A 344 -29.49 -5.67 4.46
CA PRO A 344 -30.58 -5.97 3.52
C PRO A 344 -31.74 -6.76 4.15
N LYS A 345 -31.50 -7.50 5.24
CA LYS A 345 -32.57 -8.19 5.98
C LYS A 345 -33.37 -7.21 6.84
N GLU A 346 -32.71 -6.29 7.54
CA GLU A 346 -33.38 -5.25 8.33
C GLU A 346 -34.17 -4.30 7.42
N LEU A 347 -33.61 -3.88 6.28
CA LEU A 347 -34.32 -3.04 5.31
C LEU A 347 -35.58 -3.72 4.75
N ARG A 348 -35.53 -5.03 4.46
CA ARG A 348 -36.73 -5.79 4.06
C ARG A 348 -37.78 -5.78 5.16
N ASN A 349 -37.39 -6.04 6.41
CA ASN A 349 -38.31 -5.99 7.53
C ASN A 349 -38.95 -4.59 7.70
N VAL A 350 -38.15 -3.53 7.57
CA VAL A 350 -38.63 -2.13 7.64
C VAL A 350 -39.55 -1.81 6.47
N ASN A 351 -39.26 -2.30 5.27
CA ASN A 351 -40.13 -2.09 4.10
C ASN A 351 -41.45 -2.87 4.19
N GLU A 352 -41.41 -4.09 4.74
CA GLU A 352 -42.59 -4.96 4.88
C GLU A 352 -43.52 -4.51 6.02
N HIS A 353 -42.97 -4.04 7.14
CA HIS A 353 -43.72 -3.78 8.37
C HIS A 353 -43.64 -2.33 8.87
N GLY A 354 -42.78 -1.50 8.28
CA GLY A 354 -42.55 -0.12 8.71
C GLY A 354 -43.80 0.74 8.57
N GLY A 355 -44.09 1.52 9.60
CA GLY A 355 -45.26 2.39 9.62
C GLY A 355 -46.62 1.69 9.81
N SER A 356 -46.65 0.36 9.97
CA SER A 356 -47.88 -0.41 10.26
C SER A 356 -48.67 0.13 11.47
N LEU A 357 -47.98 0.64 12.50
CA LEU A 357 -48.61 1.28 13.67
C LEU A 357 -49.32 2.61 13.35
N PHE A 358 -48.97 3.26 12.24
CA PHE A 358 -49.55 4.52 11.79
C PHE A 358 -50.51 4.32 10.61
N GLN A 359 -50.67 3.09 10.11
CA GLN A 359 -51.67 2.78 9.11
C GLN A 359 -53.06 2.71 9.76
N PRO A 360 -54.07 3.38 9.21
CA PRO A 360 -55.42 3.29 9.74
C PRO A 360 -55.94 1.86 9.58
N VAL A 361 -56.36 1.24 10.68
CA VAL A 361 -57.07 -0.04 10.64
C VAL A 361 -58.44 0.23 10.02
N LEU A 362 -58.58 -0.07 8.73
CA LEU A 362 -59.88 -0.05 8.06
C LEU A 362 -60.65 -1.29 8.50
N ASP A 363 -61.64 -1.10 9.36
CA ASP A 363 -62.60 -2.13 9.76
C ASP A 363 -63.43 -2.56 8.53
N ALA A 364 -62.94 -3.55 7.79
CA ALA A 364 -63.74 -4.27 6.81
C ALA A 364 -64.47 -5.42 7.52
N GLY A 365 -65.72 -5.19 7.89
CA GLY A 365 -66.59 -6.22 8.44
C GLY A 365 -66.82 -7.38 7.45
N GLY A 366 -66.54 -8.61 7.88
CA GLY A 366 -67.04 -9.83 7.22
C GLY A 366 -66.08 -11.04 7.23
N ARG A 367 -66.14 -11.84 8.31
CA ARG A 367 -65.80 -13.29 8.50
C ARG A 367 -64.98 -14.00 7.38
N THR A 368 -63.97 -14.81 7.69
CA THR A 368 -64.16 -16.16 8.29
C THR A 368 -62.86 -16.73 8.86
N TRP A 369 -63.01 -17.45 9.97
CA TRP A 369 -62.02 -18.28 10.66
C TRP A 369 -61.47 -19.41 9.79
N LEU A 370 -60.17 -19.69 9.92
CA LEU A 370 -59.58 -21.01 10.22
C LEU A 370 -58.07 -20.86 10.32
N MET A 371 -57.54 -21.05 11.53
CA MET A 371 -56.20 -21.61 11.71
C MET A 371 -56.32 -23.14 11.58
N PRO A 372 -55.24 -23.83 11.21
CA PRO A 372 -54.64 -24.67 12.23
C PRO A 372 -53.13 -24.52 12.38
N GLU A 373 -52.69 -24.91 13.56
CA GLU A 373 -51.37 -24.81 14.16
C GLU A 373 -50.24 -25.53 13.41
N SER A 374 -49.03 -25.07 13.72
CA SER A 374 -47.69 -25.64 13.48
C SER A 374 -47.56 -27.13 13.86
N PRO A 375 -46.58 -27.90 13.35
CA PRO A 375 -45.25 -27.88 13.99
C PRO A 375 -44.05 -28.27 13.09
N ARG A 376 -42.87 -27.69 13.37
CA ARG A 376 -41.65 -28.42 13.77
C ARG A 376 -40.41 -27.53 13.69
N GLU A 377 -39.77 -27.37 14.84
CA GLU A 377 -38.35 -27.10 14.95
C GLU A 377 -37.57 -28.20 14.20
N VAL A 378 -36.65 -27.76 13.35
CA VAL A 378 -35.40 -28.46 13.10
C VAL A 378 -34.30 -27.43 13.35
N GLU A 379 -33.61 -27.61 14.47
CA GLU A 379 -32.29 -27.06 14.73
C GLU A 379 -31.33 -27.34 13.56
N GLY A 380 -30.50 -26.35 13.24
CA GLY A 380 -29.28 -26.53 12.45
C GLY A 380 -29.45 -26.27 10.95
N GLY A 381 -29.21 -25.03 10.52
CA GLY A 381 -29.16 -24.71 9.09
C GLY A 381 -28.51 -23.36 8.83
N GLU A 382 -27.18 -23.35 8.78
CA GLU A 382 -26.41 -22.28 8.15
C GLU A 382 -27.01 -21.96 6.76
N VAL A 383 -27.38 -20.71 6.53
CA VAL A 383 -27.77 -20.23 5.20
C VAL A 383 -26.52 -20.22 4.32
N ARG A 384 -26.27 -21.35 3.64
CA ARG A 384 -25.37 -21.44 2.49
C ARG A 384 -25.98 -20.65 1.35
N ILE A 385 -25.57 -19.39 1.24
CA ILE A 385 -25.70 -18.62 0.00
C ILE A 385 -24.82 -19.33 -1.03
N GLY A 386 -25.45 -19.91 -2.05
CA GLY A 386 -24.77 -20.50 -3.20
C GLY A 386 -24.04 -19.46 -4.02
N GLY A 387 -22.88 -19.02 -3.52
CA GLY A 387 -21.78 -18.56 -4.36
C GLY A 387 -21.06 -19.77 -4.96
N PRO A 388 -20.28 -19.59 -6.04
CA PRO A 388 -19.45 -20.68 -6.55
C PRO A 388 -18.60 -21.24 -5.41
N ALA A 389 -18.48 -22.57 -5.36
CA ALA A 389 -17.83 -23.30 -4.28
C ALA A 389 -16.54 -22.59 -3.81
N PRO A 390 -16.26 -22.51 -2.50
CA PRO A 390 -14.99 -22.00 -2.03
C PRO A 390 -13.92 -22.91 -2.61
N THR A 391 -13.24 -22.43 -3.63
CA THR A 391 -11.94 -22.96 -4.00
C THR A 391 -11.14 -22.97 -2.70
N ALA A 392 -10.67 -24.14 -2.29
CA ALA A 392 -9.77 -24.31 -1.15
C ALA A 392 -8.80 -23.12 -1.11
N PRO A 393 -8.51 -22.54 0.06
CA PRO A 393 -7.62 -21.38 0.17
C PRO A 393 -6.41 -21.70 -0.69
N THR A 394 -6.27 -20.98 -1.80
CA THR A 394 -5.19 -21.20 -2.75
C THR A 394 -3.94 -21.12 -1.88
N PRO A 395 -3.15 -22.19 -1.76
CA PRO A 395 -2.03 -22.20 -0.84
C PRO A 395 -1.24 -20.94 -1.15
N ALA A 396 -1.12 -20.06 -0.14
CA ALA A 396 -0.59 -18.71 -0.28
C ALA A 396 0.60 -18.77 -1.25
N SER A 397 0.38 -18.27 -2.46
CA SER A 397 1.32 -18.48 -3.55
C SER A 397 2.63 -17.85 -3.12
N ASN A 398 3.66 -18.65 -2.80
CA ASN A 398 4.98 -18.16 -2.37
C ASN A 398 5.75 -17.48 -3.54
N SER A 399 5.05 -16.65 -4.30
CA SER A 399 5.48 -15.95 -5.50
C SER A 399 5.28 -14.46 -5.30
N LEU A 400 6.05 -13.67 -6.04
CA LEU A 400 5.71 -12.28 -6.30
C LEU A 400 4.35 -12.21 -7.03
N VAL A 401 3.70 -11.06 -6.93
CA VAL A 401 2.32 -10.82 -7.36
C VAL A 401 2.26 -9.73 -8.43
N GLY A 402 1.16 -9.67 -9.19
CA GLY A 402 1.01 -8.71 -10.27
C GLY A 402 1.99 -8.97 -11.42
N VAL A 403 2.65 -7.93 -11.93
CA VAL A 403 3.60 -8.02 -13.06
C VAL A 403 4.77 -8.97 -12.80
N TYR A 404 5.16 -9.13 -11.54
CA TYR A 404 6.24 -10.04 -11.14
C TYR A 404 5.77 -11.48 -10.90
N ARG A 405 4.52 -11.83 -11.23
CA ARG A 405 4.01 -13.20 -11.06
C ARG A 405 4.79 -14.25 -11.85
N HIS A 406 5.36 -13.85 -12.98
CA HIS A 406 6.04 -14.72 -13.93
C HIS A 406 7.51 -14.31 -14.09
N TYR A 407 8.35 -14.74 -13.15
CA TYR A 407 9.78 -14.47 -13.19
C TYR A 407 10.65 -15.73 -13.24
N LEU A 408 11.87 -15.56 -13.74
CA LEU A 408 12.96 -16.54 -13.73
C LEU A 408 14.23 -15.88 -13.19
N LEU A 409 15.04 -16.66 -12.48
CA LEU A 409 16.43 -16.26 -12.17
C LEU A 409 17.38 -17.08 -13.01
N VAL A 410 18.26 -16.42 -13.76
CA VAL A 410 19.13 -17.03 -14.75
C VAL A 410 20.59 -16.76 -14.41
N ARG A 411 21.47 -17.75 -14.58
CA ARG A 411 22.92 -17.60 -14.39
C ARG A 411 23.51 -16.57 -15.37
N PRO A 412 24.67 -15.98 -15.04
CA PRO A 412 25.39 -15.12 -15.97
C PRO A 412 25.92 -15.91 -17.18
N TYR A 413 26.26 -15.16 -18.23
CA TYR A 413 26.93 -15.66 -19.42
C TYR A 413 28.26 -16.34 -19.02
N PRO A 414 28.68 -17.44 -19.69
CA PRO A 414 28.11 -18.05 -20.89
C PRO A 414 26.98 -19.06 -20.65
N SER A 415 26.72 -19.45 -19.41
CA SER A 415 25.83 -20.59 -19.14
C SER A 415 24.35 -20.29 -19.36
N LEU A 416 23.89 -19.09 -18.96
CA LEU A 416 22.51 -18.61 -19.07
C LEU A 416 21.45 -19.67 -18.69
N ARG A 417 21.74 -20.49 -17.67
CA ARG A 417 20.87 -21.55 -17.17
C ARG A 417 19.87 -21.02 -16.15
N VAL A 418 18.65 -21.50 -16.21
CA VAL A 418 17.59 -21.15 -15.25
C VAL A 418 17.88 -21.80 -13.89
N LEU A 419 18.06 -20.98 -12.85
CA LEU A 419 18.31 -21.41 -11.47
C LEU A 419 17.02 -21.58 -10.68
N PHE A 420 16.16 -20.58 -10.74
CA PHE A 420 14.88 -20.54 -10.03
C PHE A 420 13.78 -20.10 -10.98
N THR A 421 12.58 -20.60 -10.71
CA THR A 421 11.37 -20.19 -11.42
C THR A 421 10.31 -19.78 -10.42
N SER A 422 9.52 -18.76 -10.77
CA SER A 422 8.27 -18.48 -10.09
C SER A 422 7.42 -19.76 -9.94
N PRO A 423 6.66 -19.93 -8.85
CA PRO A 423 5.69 -21.02 -8.68
C PRO A 423 4.77 -21.19 -9.89
N SER A 424 4.36 -20.08 -10.51
CA SER A 424 3.53 -20.02 -11.72
C SER A 424 4.16 -20.66 -12.97
N LEU A 425 5.50 -20.76 -13.02
CA LEU A 425 6.28 -21.24 -14.17
C LEU A 425 7.05 -22.54 -13.88
N ARG A 426 6.69 -23.29 -12.83
CA ARG A 426 7.28 -24.60 -12.50
C ARG A 426 6.84 -25.70 -13.47
N ILE A 427 7.23 -25.56 -14.75
CA ILE A 427 7.04 -26.58 -15.77
C ILE A 427 8.20 -27.58 -15.68
N PRO A 428 7.97 -28.90 -15.71
CA PRO A 428 9.04 -29.89 -15.70
C PRO A 428 10.09 -29.62 -16.80
N GLY A 429 11.37 -29.68 -16.43
CA GLY A 429 12.50 -29.49 -17.35
C GLY A 429 12.83 -28.04 -17.71
N ILE A 430 12.29 -27.03 -16.99
CA ILE A 430 12.74 -25.63 -17.14
C ILE A 430 13.99 -25.34 -16.30
N LEU A 431 14.06 -25.86 -15.08
CA LEU A 431 15.20 -25.69 -14.20
C LEU A 431 16.44 -26.34 -14.82
N GLN A 432 17.59 -25.66 -14.70
CA GLN A 432 18.89 -26.03 -15.27
C GLN A 432 18.95 -26.09 -16.82
N SER A 433 17.84 -25.85 -17.52
CA SER A 433 17.84 -25.68 -18.97
C SER A 433 18.39 -24.31 -19.37
N SER A 434 18.93 -24.20 -20.60
CA SER A 434 19.32 -22.91 -21.16
C SER A 434 18.07 -22.04 -21.34
N PHE A 435 18.12 -20.80 -20.89
CA PHE A 435 17.04 -19.83 -21.06
C PHE A 435 16.62 -19.70 -22.54
N PHE A 436 17.61 -19.65 -23.45
CA PHE A 436 17.39 -19.55 -24.89
C PHE A 436 16.82 -20.82 -25.54
N ALA A 437 16.81 -21.97 -24.85
CA ALA A 437 16.18 -23.19 -25.37
C ALA A 437 14.64 -23.07 -25.47
N ARG A 438 14.04 -22.07 -24.81
CA ARG A 438 12.60 -21.80 -24.81
C ARG A 438 12.21 -20.64 -25.73
N ILE A 439 13.16 -20.00 -26.39
CA ILE A 439 12.93 -18.85 -27.25
C ILE A 439 13.18 -19.31 -28.69
N ALA A 440 12.24 -19.08 -29.61
CA ALA A 440 12.47 -19.39 -31.02
C ALA A 440 13.61 -18.54 -31.60
N GLU A 441 14.26 -19.02 -32.66
CA GLU A 441 15.29 -18.23 -33.35
C GLU A 441 14.65 -17.00 -34.02
N SER A 442 15.18 -15.81 -33.71
CA SER A 442 14.72 -14.53 -34.24
C SER A 442 15.82 -13.46 -34.07
N ILE A 443 15.69 -12.32 -34.75
CA ILE A 443 16.65 -11.21 -34.62
C ILE A 443 16.65 -10.67 -33.18
N GLU A 444 15.46 -10.54 -32.59
CA GLU A 444 15.26 -10.08 -31.21
C GLU A 444 15.92 -11.02 -30.20
N ARG A 445 15.96 -12.33 -30.49
CA ARG A 445 16.68 -13.32 -29.68
C ARG A 445 18.19 -13.05 -29.69
N ASP A 446 18.76 -12.72 -30.84
CA ASP A 446 20.20 -12.47 -30.97
C ASP A 446 20.59 -11.15 -30.28
N GLU A 447 19.76 -10.11 -30.40
CA GLU A 447 19.92 -8.85 -29.66
C GLU A 447 19.83 -9.07 -28.14
N LEU A 448 18.85 -9.86 -27.70
CA LEU A 448 18.69 -10.26 -26.30
C LEU A 448 19.93 -11.00 -25.78
N HIS A 449 20.47 -11.95 -26.56
CA HIS A 449 21.67 -12.70 -26.20
C HIS A 449 22.90 -11.78 -26.11
N GLN A 450 23.07 -10.87 -27.07
CA GLN A 450 24.17 -9.91 -27.07
C GLN A 450 24.10 -8.97 -25.86
N ALA A 451 22.91 -8.45 -25.52
CA ALA A 451 22.70 -7.61 -24.36
C ALA A 451 23.01 -8.34 -23.04
N MET A 452 22.57 -9.61 -22.92
CA MET A 452 22.88 -10.45 -21.75
C MET A 452 24.36 -10.81 -21.63
N MET A 453 25.10 -10.87 -22.74
CA MET A 453 26.55 -11.07 -22.73
C MET A 453 27.28 -9.81 -22.26
N VAL A 454 26.84 -8.63 -22.68
CA VAL A 454 27.43 -7.34 -22.27
C VAL A 454 27.03 -6.95 -20.84
N GLY A 455 25.93 -7.46 -20.31
CA GLY A 455 25.45 -7.13 -18.98
C GLY A 455 24.52 -5.91 -18.94
N ARG A 456 23.78 -5.64 -20.03
CA ARG A 456 22.82 -4.52 -20.10
C ARG A 456 21.39 -5.02 -19.92
N SER A 457 20.56 -4.23 -19.22
CA SER A 457 19.13 -4.49 -19.17
C SER A 457 18.52 -4.41 -20.57
N VAL A 458 17.56 -5.28 -20.85
CA VAL A 458 17.01 -5.43 -22.21
C VAL A 458 15.58 -5.94 -22.15
N THR A 459 14.73 -5.37 -23.00
CA THR A 459 13.35 -5.83 -23.22
C THR A 459 13.23 -6.33 -24.64
N ALA A 460 12.67 -7.52 -24.82
CA ALA A 460 12.43 -8.09 -26.15
C ALA A 460 11.08 -8.81 -26.20
N ARG A 461 10.40 -8.71 -27.35
CA ARG A 461 9.23 -9.53 -27.66
C ARG A 461 9.73 -10.81 -28.32
N VAL A 462 9.47 -11.95 -27.68
CA VAL A 462 10.01 -13.25 -28.11
C VAL A 462 8.90 -14.27 -28.28
N LEU A 463 9.09 -15.20 -29.23
CA LEU A 463 8.21 -16.35 -29.38
C LEU A 463 8.63 -17.44 -28.37
N TRP A 464 7.82 -17.64 -27.34
CA TRP A 464 8.06 -18.60 -26.27
C TRP A 464 7.57 -20.00 -26.67
N VAL A 465 8.50 -20.95 -26.77
CA VAL A 465 8.28 -22.31 -27.28
C VAL A 465 8.22 -23.32 -26.13
N SER A 466 7.24 -24.24 -26.21
CA SER A 466 7.13 -25.37 -25.29
C SER A 466 7.87 -26.60 -25.85
N PRO A 467 8.67 -27.33 -25.04
CA PRO A 467 9.38 -28.54 -25.47
C PRO A 467 8.45 -29.65 -25.96
N ARG A 468 7.17 -29.63 -25.52
CA ARG A 468 6.16 -30.65 -25.85
C ARG A 468 5.35 -30.33 -27.12
N MET A 469 5.35 -29.08 -27.57
CA MET A 469 4.62 -28.61 -28.76
C MET A 469 5.51 -27.61 -29.49
N LYS A 470 6.40 -28.12 -30.36
CA LYS A 470 7.35 -27.29 -31.11
C LYS A 470 6.68 -26.35 -32.12
N GLU A 471 5.42 -26.60 -32.48
CA GLU A 471 4.70 -25.87 -33.54
C GLU A 471 3.70 -24.82 -33.02
N GLN A 472 3.49 -24.69 -31.70
CA GLN A 472 2.60 -23.67 -31.11
C GLN A 472 3.33 -22.91 -29.99
N GLY A 473 4.10 -21.89 -30.38
CA GLY A 473 4.66 -20.90 -29.46
C GLY A 473 3.66 -19.77 -29.19
N ARG A 474 3.82 -19.06 -28.06
CA ARG A 474 3.08 -17.83 -27.77
C ARG A 474 4.05 -16.65 -27.69
N PHE A 475 3.67 -15.51 -28.25
CA PHE A 475 4.44 -14.30 -28.06
C PHE A 475 4.39 -13.88 -26.59
N ARG A 476 5.53 -13.47 -26.07
CA ARG A 476 5.69 -12.96 -24.71
C ARG A 476 6.70 -11.83 -24.73
N TRP A 477 6.47 -10.83 -23.91
CA TRP A 477 7.47 -9.82 -23.63
C TRP A 477 8.35 -10.31 -22.49
N VAL A 478 9.65 -10.13 -22.64
CA VAL A 478 10.63 -10.51 -21.64
C VAL A 478 11.50 -9.31 -21.33
N HIS A 479 11.58 -8.97 -20.05
CA HIS A 479 12.49 -7.95 -19.52
C HIS A 479 13.56 -8.62 -18.67
N CYS A 480 14.83 -8.40 -19.02
CA CYS A 480 15.98 -8.97 -18.34
C CYS A 480 16.75 -7.86 -17.61
N THR A 481 16.85 -7.99 -16.29
CA THR A 481 17.55 -7.06 -15.41
C THR A 481 18.77 -7.74 -14.76
N PRO A 482 19.99 -7.22 -14.95
CA PRO A 482 21.18 -7.79 -14.33
C PRO A 482 21.25 -7.40 -12.84
N LEU A 483 21.53 -8.37 -11.97
CA LEU A 483 21.88 -8.11 -10.57
C LEU A 483 23.39 -8.25 -10.39
N LEU A 484 24.01 -7.18 -9.93
CA LEU A 484 25.45 -7.02 -9.83
C LEU A 484 25.97 -7.53 -8.49
N ALA A 485 27.16 -8.13 -8.53
CA ALA A 485 27.94 -8.51 -7.38
C ALA A 485 28.92 -7.39 -6.98
N ASN A 486 29.65 -7.58 -5.88
CA ASN A 486 30.57 -6.57 -5.35
C ASN A 486 31.76 -6.26 -6.27
N ASN A 487 32.05 -7.12 -7.24
CA ASN A 487 33.08 -6.90 -8.25
C ASN A 487 32.52 -6.22 -9.52
N GLY A 488 31.28 -5.74 -9.50
CA GLY A 488 30.60 -5.12 -10.64
C GLY A 488 30.18 -6.09 -11.74
N GLN A 489 30.45 -7.40 -11.60
CA GLN A 489 30.03 -8.41 -12.57
C GLN A 489 28.59 -8.84 -12.32
N VAL A 490 27.91 -9.27 -13.38
CA VAL A 490 26.56 -9.85 -13.27
C VAL A 490 26.63 -11.17 -12.52
N GLY A 491 26.01 -11.23 -11.35
CA GLY A 491 25.90 -12.44 -10.54
C GLY A 491 24.71 -13.30 -10.91
N VAL A 492 23.59 -12.67 -11.24
CA VAL A 492 22.34 -13.34 -11.64
C VAL A 492 21.50 -12.37 -12.48
N TRP A 493 20.70 -12.92 -13.39
CA TRP A 493 19.69 -12.17 -14.15
C TRP A 493 18.31 -12.40 -13.55
N MET A 494 17.59 -11.31 -13.30
CA MET A 494 16.15 -11.34 -13.05
C MET A 494 15.44 -11.20 -14.40
N VAL A 495 14.59 -12.15 -14.73
CA VAL A 495 13.85 -12.16 -16.00
C VAL A 495 12.36 -12.13 -15.70
N VAL A 496 11.71 -11.02 -16.03
CA VAL A 496 10.25 -10.84 -15.90
C VAL A 496 9.61 -11.16 -17.25
N ILE A 497 8.56 -11.97 -17.23
CA ILE A 497 7.85 -12.42 -18.42
C ILE A 497 6.42 -11.89 -18.36
N VAL A 498 6.03 -11.12 -19.36
CA VAL A 498 4.67 -10.59 -19.51
C VAL A 498 4.03 -11.28 -20.70
N ASP A 499 2.87 -11.91 -20.49
CA ASP A 499 2.10 -12.52 -21.57
C ASP A 499 1.62 -11.44 -22.55
N ASP A 500 1.74 -11.72 -23.84
CA ASP A 500 1.20 -10.90 -24.93
C ASP A 500 -0.26 -11.34 -25.12
N GLU A 501 -1.17 -10.94 -24.23
CA GLU A 501 -2.60 -11.26 -24.39
C GLU A 501 -3.14 -10.55 -25.64
N ASP A 502 -3.91 -11.28 -26.45
CA ASP A 502 -4.54 -10.83 -27.70
C ASP A 502 -5.23 -9.46 -27.57
N GLU A 503 -5.26 -8.69 -28.66
CA GLU A 503 -5.81 -7.34 -28.85
C GLU A 503 -7.28 -7.10 -28.39
N HIS A 504 -7.93 -8.04 -27.70
CA HIS A 504 -9.36 -8.03 -27.37
C HIS A 504 -9.73 -7.66 -25.92
N VAL A 505 -8.75 -7.39 -25.06
CA VAL A 505 -9.00 -6.64 -23.81
C VAL A 505 -8.21 -5.33 -23.85
N ARG A 506 -8.46 -4.50 -24.89
CA ARG A 506 -8.25 -3.06 -24.72
C ARG A 506 -9.05 -2.64 -23.51
N TRP A 507 -8.33 -2.29 -22.47
CA TRP A 507 -8.88 -1.85 -21.20
C TRP A 507 -9.97 -0.79 -21.44
N LYS A 508 -11.14 -1.02 -20.84
CA LYS A 508 -12.30 -0.11 -20.87
C LYS A 508 -12.36 0.80 -19.63
N GLY A 509 -11.34 0.78 -18.79
CA GLY A 509 -11.24 1.75 -17.70
C GLY A 509 -10.84 3.12 -18.25
N SER A 510 -11.01 4.15 -17.45
CA SER A 510 -10.47 5.49 -17.74
C SER A 510 -9.04 5.56 -17.22
N TRP A 511 -8.13 6.19 -17.95
CA TRP A 511 -6.80 6.48 -17.39
C TRP A 511 -7.01 7.40 -16.20
N PRO A 512 -6.10 7.42 -15.20
CA PRO A 512 -6.13 8.45 -14.19
C PRO A 512 -6.37 9.80 -14.87
N THR A 513 -7.58 10.31 -14.75
CA THR A 513 -7.97 11.64 -15.20
C THR A 513 -7.78 12.51 -13.98
N ASN A 514 -7.00 13.58 -14.15
CA ASN A 514 -6.84 14.63 -13.15
C ASN A 514 -8.16 15.07 -12.54
#